data_AF-A0A837G3T3-F1
#
_entry.id   AF-A0A837G3T3-F1
#
_cell.length_a   1.000
_cell.length_b   1.000
_cell.length_c   1.000
_cell.angle_alpha   90.00
_cell.angle_beta   90.00
_cell.angle_gamma   90.00
#
_symmetry.space_group_name_H-M   'P 1'
#
loop_
_entity.id
_entity.type
_entity.pdbx_description
1 polymer ?
#
loop_
_entity_poly.entity_id
_entity_poly.type
_entity_poly.pdbx_seq_one_letter_code
_entity_poly.pdbx_strand_id
1 'polypeptide(L)'
;MVIELIGGEASSTQNGDKLATFFHCDCCGDFLAVGCDIDGHRRGAVNASLLQDAHQLGKPIQIQPRLLSPSEKLERWGKLWGQLKGV
;
A
#
# COMPACT_ATOMS: atom_id res chain seq x y z
N MET A 1 2.06 -11.45 -9.94
CA MET A 1 2.77 -10.15 -9.95
C MET A 1 3.73 -10.18 -8.77
N VAL A 2 5.02 -10.32 -9.06
CA VAL A 2 6.09 -10.20 -8.06
C VAL A 2 6.46 -8.71 -8.04
N ILE A 3 6.56 -8.13 -6.85
CA ILE A 3 6.95 -6.72 -6.68
C ILE A 3 8.38 -6.76 -6.17
N GLU A 4 9.34 -6.52 -7.05
CA GLU A 4 10.74 -6.34 -6.69
C GLU A 4 10.97 -4.86 -6.38
N LEU A 5 11.34 -4.55 -5.14
CA LEU A 5 11.75 -3.21 -4.73
C LEU A 5 13.24 -3.07 -5.03
N ILE A 6 13.60 -2.23 -6.00
CA ILE A 6 14.99 -1.95 -6.36
C ILE A 6 15.44 -0.71 -5.57
N GLY A 7 16.24 -0.90 -4.51
CA GLY A 7 16.68 0.17 -3.61
C GLY A 7 17.43 -0.35 -2.38
N GLY A 8 17.77 0.54 -1.43
CA GLY A 8 18.32 0.17 -0.12
C GLY A 8 17.32 -0.59 0.76
N GLU A 9 17.64 -0.75 2.05
CA GLU A 9 16.68 -1.28 3.02
C GLU A 9 15.40 -0.42 3.08
N ALA A 10 14.34 -0.98 3.66
CA ALA A 10 13.07 -0.30 3.83
C ALA A 10 12.67 -0.22 5.31
N SER A 11 12.45 1.01 5.79
CA SER A 11 11.83 1.27 7.08
C SER A 11 10.32 1.15 6.98
N SER A 12 9.72 0.82 8.12
CA SER A 12 8.27 0.71 8.23
C SER A 12 7.71 1.54 9.36
N THR A 13 6.56 2.16 9.13
CA THR A 13 5.85 2.98 10.11
C THR A 13 4.37 2.65 10.13
N GLN A 14 3.71 2.94 11.26
CA GLN A 14 2.27 2.82 11.41
C GLN A 14 1.70 4.15 11.87
N ASN A 15 0.66 4.62 11.17
CA ASN A 15 0.05 5.92 11.38
C ASN A 15 -1.44 5.77 11.76
N GLY A 16 -2.00 6.77 12.44
CA GLY A 16 -3.43 6.80 12.80
C GLY A 16 -3.86 5.58 13.61
N ASP A 17 -4.90 4.88 13.14
CA ASP A 17 -5.50 3.70 13.79
C ASP A 17 -4.55 2.47 13.85
N LYS A 18 -3.31 2.59 13.35
CA LYS A 18 -2.29 1.52 13.29
C LYS A 18 -2.74 0.25 12.54
N LEU A 19 -3.72 0.39 11.66
CA LEU A 19 -4.29 -0.72 10.89
C LEU A 19 -3.39 -1.16 9.74
N ALA A 20 -2.49 -0.29 9.27
CA ALA A 20 -1.63 -0.58 8.14
C ALA A 20 -0.21 -0.12 8.38
N THR A 21 0.72 -0.87 7.79
CA THR A 21 2.16 -0.63 7.82
C THR A 21 2.57 0.00 6.49
N PHE A 22 3.22 1.15 6.59
CA PHE A 22 3.72 1.95 5.48
C PHE A 22 5.21 1.73 5.34
N PHE A 23 5.66 1.36 4.14
CA PHE A 23 7.05 1.08 3.83
C PHE A 23 7.65 2.24 3.06
N HIS A 24 8.83 2.68 3.48
CA HIS A 24 9.56 3.79 2.87
C HIS A 24 10.98 3.33 2.51
N CYS A 25 11.56 3.93 1.49
CA CYS A 25 12.96 3.71 1.14
C CYS A 25 13.86 4.39 2.17
N ASP A 26 14.86 3.69 2.71
CA ASP A 26 15.75 4.27 3.73
C ASP A 26 16.78 5.24 3.14
N CYS A 27 16.97 5.22 1.83
CA CYS A 27 17.91 6.12 1.16
C CYS A 27 17.29 7.50 0.86
N CYS A 28 16.07 7.52 0.32
CA CYS A 28 15.42 8.76 -0.14
C CYS A 28 14.14 9.13 0.64
N GLY A 29 13.63 8.24 1.49
CA GLY A 29 12.38 8.44 2.23
C GLY A 29 11.10 8.25 1.39
N ASP A 30 11.23 7.85 0.12
CA ASP A 30 10.07 7.68 -0.76
C ASP A 30 9.11 6.61 -0.22
N PHE A 31 7.81 6.92 -0.28
CA PHE A 31 6.77 5.96 0.05
C PHE A 31 6.71 4.85 -1.02
N LEU A 32 6.96 3.62 -0.61
CA LEU A 32 7.05 2.46 -1.50
C LEU A 32 5.72 1.71 -1.58
N ALA A 33 5.20 1.30 -0.43
CA ALA A 33 4.04 0.44 -0.33
C ALA A 33 3.32 0.59 1.01
N VAL A 34 2.08 0.13 1.05
CA VAL A 34 1.30 -0.03 2.28
C VAL A 34 0.69 -1.43 2.31
N GLY A 35 0.64 -2.04 3.49
CA GLY A 35 -0.02 -3.32 3.66
C GLY A 35 -0.55 -3.57 5.06
N CYS A 36 -1.50 -4.48 5.15
CA CYS A 36 -2.01 -5.02 6.40
C CYS A 36 -2.58 -6.42 6.20
N ASP A 37 -2.85 -7.10 7.31
CA ASP A 37 -3.58 -8.36 7.30
C ASP A 37 -5.08 -8.08 7.40
N ILE A 38 -5.84 -8.53 6.40
CA ILE A 38 -7.30 -8.40 6.32
C ILE A 38 -7.86 -9.82 6.12
N ASP A 39 -8.70 -10.28 7.04
CA ASP A 39 -9.32 -11.61 7.01
C ASP A 39 -8.31 -12.76 6.83
N GLY A 40 -7.15 -12.66 7.50
CA GLY A 40 -6.07 -13.66 7.40
C GLY A 40 -5.28 -13.61 6.10
N HIS A 41 -5.54 -12.63 5.23
CA HIS A 41 -4.80 -12.41 4.00
C HIS A 41 -3.99 -11.12 4.06
N ARG A 42 -2.71 -11.23 3.76
CA ARG A 42 -1.87 -10.04 3.59
C ARG A 42 -2.27 -9.32 2.31
N ARG A 43 -2.70 -8.07 2.45
CA ARG A 43 -3.12 -7.21 1.34
C ARG A 43 -2.34 -5.91 1.34
N GLY A 44 -2.20 -5.30 0.17
CA GLY A 44 -1.47 -4.05 0.05
C GLY A 44 -1.65 -3.33 -1.29
N ALA A 45 -1.05 -2.15 -1.33
CA ALA A 45 -0.97 -1.31 -2.51
C ALA A 45 0.45 -0.70 -2.61
N VAL A 46 0.87 -0.37 -3.82
CA VAL A 46 2.18 0.23 -4.11
C VAL A 46 2.03 1.67 -4.60
N ASN A 47 3.09 2.45 -4.44
CA ASN A 47 3.15 3.80 -5.00
C ASN A 47 3.28 3.74 -6.53
N ALA A 48 2.18 4.05 -7.21
CA ALA A 48 2.13 4.04 -8.67
C ALA A 48 3.12 5.00 -9.32
N SER A 49 3.53 6.10 -8.65
CA SER A 49 4.47 7.06 -9.24
C SER A 49 5.89 6.50 -9.40
N LEU A 50 6.20 5.37 -8.74
CA LEU A 50 7.50 4.70 -8.83
C LEU A 50 7.53 3.61 -9.91
N LEU A 51 6.40 3.32 -10.56
CA LEU A 51 6.32 2.30 -11.62
C LEU A 51 6.72 2.91 -12.96
N GLN A 52 7.63 2.26 -13.70
CA GLN A 52 8.05 2.71 -15.03
C GLN A 52 6.86 2.85 -16.00
N ASP A 53 5.95 1.88 -15.94
CA ASP A 53 4.74 1.82 -16.78
C ASP A 53 3.50 2.42 -16.12
N ALA A 54 3.66 3.36 -15.18
CA ALA A 54 2.53 4.00 -14.49
C ALA A 54 1.49 4.62 -15.45
N HIS A 55 1.93 5.06 -16.63
CA HIS A 55 1.08 5.62 -17.67
C HIS A 55 0.07 4.62 -18.27
N GLN A 56 0.31 3.31 -18.11
CA GLN A 56 -0.61 2.25 -18.55
C GLN A 56 -1.74 2.00 -17.55
N LEU A 57 -1.65 2.56 -16.34
CA LEU A 57 -2.67 2.43 -15.33
C LEU A 57 -3.92 3.25 -15.71
N GLY A 58 -5.08 2.80 -15.23
CA GLY A 58 -6.33 3.54 -15.37
C GLY A 58 -6.27 4.92 -14.70
N LYS A 59 -7.23 5.78 -15.05
CA LYS A 59 -7.33 7.13 -14.47
C LYS A 59 -7.37 7.06 -12.94
N PRO A 60 -6.59 7.90 -12.22
CA PRO A 60 -6.63 7.95 -10.77
C PRO A 60 -8.04 8.27 -10.26
N ILE A 61 -8.49 7.49 -9.26
CA ILE A 61 -9.75 7.75 -8.56
C ILE A 61 -9.42 8.51 -7.28
N GLN A 62 -9.83 9.77 -7.20
CA GLN A 62 -9.69 10.56 -5.97
C GLN A 62 -10.62 10.03 -4.89
N ILE A 63 -10.07 9.81 -3.69
CA ILE A 63 -10.83 9.33 -2.53
C ILE A 63 -10.55 10.25 -1.33
N GLN A 64 -11.52 10.37 -0.42
CA GLN A 64 -11.36 11.08 0.86
C GLN A 64 -11.54 10.10 2.03
N PRO A 65 -10.47 9.41 2.46
CA PRO A 65 -10.55 8.37 3.48
C PRO A 65 -10.71 8.91 4.91
N ARG A 66 -10.64 10.23 5.11
CA ARG A 66 -10.61 10.87 6.44
C ARG A 66 -11.93 10.75 7.20
N LEU A 67 -13.03 10.47 6.51
CA LEU A 67 -14.37 10.31 7.08
C LEU A 67 -14.73 8.85 7.41
N LEU A 68 -13.87 7.90 7.07
CA LEU A 68 -14.13 6.47 7.29
C LEU A 68 -13.65 6.05 8.69
N SER A 69 -14.47 5.25 9.36
CA SER A 69 -14.08 4.52 10.56
C SER A 69 -13.02 3.44 10.25
N PRO A 70 -12.33 2.91 11.29
CA PRO A 70 -11.39 1.79 11.15
C PRO A 70 -11.94 0.59 10.35
N SER A 71 -13.17 0.16 10.63
CA SER A 71 -13.79 -0.99 9.96
C SER A 71 -14.15 -0.69 8.51
N GLU A 72 -14.68 0.49 8.20
CA GLU A 72 -14.98 0.91 6.83
C GLU A 72 -13.71 1.02 5.98
N LYS A 73 -12.58 1.43 6.57
CA LYS A 73 -11.28 1.41 5.90
C LYS A 73 -10.88 0.00 5.52
N LEU A 74 -10.93 -0.96 6.46
CA LEU A 74 -10.57 -2.35 6.21
C LEU A 74 -11.46 -2.99 5.13
N GLU A 75 -12.78 -2.81 5.22
CA GLU A 75 -13.72 -3.34 4.22
C GLU A 75 -13.40 -2.79 2.82
N ARG A 76 -13.14 -1.48 2.73
CA ARG A 76 -12.79 -0.83 1.47
C ARG A 76 -11.45 -1.33 0.92
N TRP A 77 -10.43 -1.44 1.77
CA TRP A 77 -9.12 -1.96 1.36
C TRP A 77 -9.23 -3.41 0.90
N GLY A 78 -10.05 -4.25 1.54
CA GLY A 78 -10.33 -5.61 1.09
C GLY A 78 -10.91 -5.69 -0.33
N LYS A 79 -11.60 -4.66 -0.80
CA LYS A 79 -12.15 -4.59 -2.18
C LYS A 79 -11.16 -4.03 -3.20
N LEU A 80 -10.20 -3.20 -2.78
CA LEU A 80 -9.32 -2.45 -3.68
C LEU A 80 -7.88 -2.96 -3.72
N TRP A 81 -7.35 -3.40 -2.57
CA TRP A 81 -5.97 -3.80 -2.44
C TRP A 81 -5.75 -5.21 -2.95
N GLY A 82 -4.63 -5.38 -3.64
CA GLY A 82 -4.18 -6.68 -4.13
C GLY A 82 -3.75 -7.57 -2.96
N GLN A 83 -3.91 -8.88 -3.13
CA GLN A 83 -3.35 -9.86 -2.21
C GLN A 83 -1.85 -9.97 -2.44
N LEU A 84 -1.07 -9.78 -1.37
CA LEU A 84 0.37 -9.99 -1.39
C LEU A 84 0.61 -11.48 -1.18
N LYS A 85 1.27 -12.12 -2.15
CA LYS A 85 1.76 -13.48 -2.01
C LYS A 85 3.23 -13.41 -1.67
N GLY A 86 3.65 -14.14 -0.63
CA GLY A 86 5.06 -14.40 -0.39
C GLY A 86 5.68 -15.16 -1.57
N VAL A 87 6.99 -15.02 -1.72
CA VAL A 87 7.78 -15.82 -2.67
C VAL A 87 7.81 -17.28 -2.19
#